data_AF-A0A377UT99-F1
#
_entry.id   AF-A0A377UT99-F1
#
_cell.length_a   1.000
_cell.length_b   1.000
_cell.length_c   1.000
_cell.angle_alpha   90.00
_cell.angle_beta   90.00
_cell.angle_gamma   90.00
#
_symmetry.space_group_name_H-M   'P 1'
#
loop_
_entity.id
_entity.type
_entity.pdbx_description
1 polymer ?
#
loop_
_entity_poly.entity_id
_entity_poly.type
_entity_poly.pdbx_seq_one_letter_code
_entity_poly.pdbx_strand_id
1 'polypeptide(L)'
;MKIDVGRRALNNQERFKGKKILFITGERREESANRSKYNQLEAHACDRRYGKTARLVDAWRPVLHWTEEEVWEVIERHRILAPVPYRLGWSRSSCMTCIYNSQRIWSTIRHYWPERAGKIAQYEQTFGVTVSRKKIDVIDLGSAVAPIQISDVEALEQVSREDYTLPIFVPEGQKWVLPGGAFGREACGSD
;
A
#
# COMPACT_ATOMS: atom_id res chain seq x y z
N MET A 1 -6.13 -12.44 0.94
CA MET A 1 -4.67 -12.70 1.06
C MET A 1 -3.99 -11.35 1.36
N LYS A 2 -2.96 -11.29 2.22
CA LYS A 2 -2.44 -10.16 3.06
C LYS A 2 -3.12 -9.87 4.41
N ILE A 3 -4.45 -9.84 4.52
CA ILE A 3 -5.14 -9.52 5.80
C ILE A 3 -5.01 -10.63 6.86
N ASP A 4 -4.74 -11.87 6.44
CA ASP A 4 -4.70 -13.03 7.35
C ASP A 4 -3.45 -13.10 8.25
N VAL A 5 -2.38 -12.35 7.93
CA VAL A 5 -1.12 -12.40 8.70
C VAL A 5 -1.32 -11.90 10.13
N GLY A 6 -2.00 -10.76 10.31
CA GLY A 6 -2.32 -10.22 11.63
C GLY A 6 -3.21 -11.18 12.43
N ARG A 7 -4.22 -11.77 11.76
CA ARG A 7 -5.08 -12.80 12.35
C ARG A 7 -4.29 -14.03 12.81
N ARG A 8 -3.36 -14.54 12.00
CA ARG A 8 -2.49 -15.66 12.38
C ARG A 8 -1.60 -15.31 13.56
N ALA A 9 -1.04 -14.10 13.62
CA ALA A 9 -0.24 -13.66 14.74
C ALA A 9 -1.05 -13.62 16.05
N LEU A 10 -2.24 -13.01 16.03
CA LEU A 10 -3.14 -12.94 17.19
C LEU A 10 -3.62 -14.32 17.67
N ASN A 11 -3.78 -15.26 16.73
CA ASN A 11 -4.25 -16.61 17.03
C ASN A 11 -3.18 -17.53 17.60
N ASN A 12 -1.93 -17.40 17.17
CA ASN A 12 -0.92 -18.46 17.33
C ASN A 12 0.35 -18.03 18.07
N GLN A 13 0.39 -16.85 18.69
CA GLN A 13 1.56 -16.41 19.47
C GLN A 13 1.23 -16.33 20.95
N GLU A 14 2.08 -16.96 21.78
CA GLU A 14 1.92 -17.02 23.25
C GLU A 14 1.76 -15.65 23.89
N ARG A 15 2.44 -14.62 23.37
CA ARG A 15 2.39 -13.24 23.89
C ARG A 15 0.98 -12.62 23.92
N PHE A 16 0.03 -13.18 23.18
CA PHE A 16 -1.35 -12.68 23.09
C PHE A 16 -2.36 -13.49 23.93
N LYS A 17 -1.95 -14.60 24.57
CA LYS A 17 -2.86 -15.42 25.38
C LYS A 17 -3.23 -14.71 26.69
N GLY A 18 -4.52 -14.72 27.03
CA GLY A 18 -5.05 -14.11 28.26
C GLY A 18 -4.92 -12.58 28.32
N LYS A 19 -4.53 -11.93 27.21
CA LYS A 19 -4.41 -10.47 27.13
C LYS A 19 -5.71 -9.85 26.59
N LYS A 20 -5.88 -8.56 26.91
CA LYS A 20 -6.84 -7.67 26.24
C LYS A 20 -6.08 -6.93 25.16
N ILE A 21 -6.53 -7.07 23.91
CA ILE A 21 -5.80 -6.58 22.74
C ILE A 21 -6.67 -5.59 21.99
N LEU A 22 -6.12 -4.42 21.67
CA LEU A 22 -6.71 -3.47 20.74
C LEU A 22 -5.92 -3.53 19.43
N PHE A 23 -6.58 -4.01 18.37
CA PHE A 23 -6.00 -4.11 17.03
C PHE A 23 -6.36 -2.85 16.24
N ILE A 24 -5.37 -2.01 15.99
CA ILE A 24 -5.56 -0.70 15.35
C ILE A 24 -5.20 -0.78 13.87
N THR A 25 -6.10 -0.30 12.99
CA THR A 25 -5.85 -0.19 11.55
C THR A 25 -6.19 1.21 11.02
N GLY A 26 -5.50 1.62 9.95
CA GLY A 26 -5.72 2.90 9.26
C GLY A 26 -6.78 2.86 8.15
N GLU A 27 -7.72 1.91 8.20
CA GLU A 27 -8.74 1.77 7.15
C GLU A 27 -9.75 2.92 7.20
N ARG A 28 -10.15 3.43 6.04
CA ARG A 28 -11.11 4.54 5.87
C ARG A 28 -12.30 4.09 5.03
N ARG A 29 -13.48 4.66 5.30
CA ARG A 29 -14.72 4.34 4.54
C ARG A 29 -14.62 4.75 3.07
N GLU A 30 -13.92 5.85 2.79
CA GLU A 30 -13.78 6.40 1.45
C GLU A 30 -13.00 5.49 0.49
N GLU A 31 -12.15 4.59 1.02
CA GLU A 31 -11.28 3.76 0.18
C GLU A 31 -12.04 2.75 -0.70
N SER A 32 -13.28 2.37 -0.34
CA SER A 32 -14.14 1.54 -1.21
C SER A 32 -15.58 1.45 -0.72
N ALA A 33 -16.50 1.10 -1.63
CA ALA A 33 -17.89 0.81 -1.30
C ALA A 33 -18.04 -0.29 -0.22
N ASN A 34 -17.17 -1.29 -0.21
CA ASN A 34 -17.19 -2.35 0.81
C ASN A 34 -16.80 -1.82 2.20
N ARG A 35 -15.85 -0.88 2.27
CA ARG A 35 -15.39 -0.26 3.52
C ARG A 35 -16.37 0.77 4.08
N SER A 36 -17.26 1.30 3.24
CA SER A 36 -18.28 2.27 3.65
C SER A 36 -19.16 1.81 4.81
N LYS A 37 -19.27 0.50 5.05
CA LYS A 37 -20.12 -0.11 6.09
C LYS A 37 -19.36 -0.56 7.34
N TYR A 38 -18.04 -0.34 7.42
CA TYR A 38 -17.25 -0.84 8.56
C TYR A 38 -17.68 -0.21 9.88
N ASN A 39 -17.45 -0.88 11.01
CA ASN A 39 -17.63 -0.26 12.32
C ASN A 39 -16.32 0.42 12.75
N GLN A 40 -16.41 1.53 13.49
CA GLN A 40 -15.20 2.18 14.02
C GLN A 40 -14.56 1.35 15.13
N LEU A 41 -15.40 0.72 15.96
CA LEU A 41 -15.01 -0.22 17.00
C LEU A 41 -15.90 -1.46 16.89
N GLU A 42 -15.28 -2.63 16.85
CA GLU A 42 -15.99 -3.92 16.84
C GLU A 42 -15.13 -5.03 17.43
N ALA A 43 -15.74 -6.16 17.79
CA ALA A 43 -14.96 -7.35 18.11
C ALA A 43 -14.17 -7.79 16.87
N HIS A 44 -12.87 -7.99 17.03
CA HIS A 44 -12.04 -8.45 15.92
C HIS A 44 -12.43 -9.90 15.54
N ALA A 45 -12.21 -10.32 14.30
CA ALA A 45 -12.50 -11.68 13.81
C ALA A 45 -11.69 -12.83 14.48
N CYS A 46 -10.82 -12.47 15.43
CA CYS A 46 -10.03 -13.40 16.26
C CYS A 46 -10.44 -13.36 17.73
N ASP A 47 -11.40 -12.52 18.09
CA ASP A 47 -11.96 -12.49 19.43
C ASP A 47 -12.54 -13.86 19.76
N ARG A 48 -12.19 -14.34 20.94
CA ARG A 48 -12.72 -15.58 21.50
C ARG A 48 -12.92 -15.40 23.01
N ARG A 49 -13.40 -14.22 23.42
CA ARG A 49 -13.50 -13.82 24.85
C ARG A 49 -14.40 -14.75 25.67
N TYR A 50 -15.33 -15.44 25.02
CA TYR A 50 -16.24 -16.41 25.62
C TYR A 50 -15.86 -17.88 25.35
N GLY A 51 -14.68 -18.15 24.77
CA GLY A 51 -14.22 -19.51 24.49
C GLY A 51 -13.21 -20.04 25.51
N LYS A 52 -12.87 -21.34 25.39
CA LYS A 52 -11.95 -22.05 26.31
C LYS A 52 -10.58 -21.39 26.44
N THR A 53 -10.03 -20.90 25.33
CA THR A 53 -8.79 -20.12 25.29
C THR A 53 -9.15 -18.64 25.17
N ALA A 54 -9.71 -18.09 26.26
CA ALA A 54 -10.23 -16.73 26.28
C ALA A 54 -9.20 -15.72 25.75
N ARG A 55 -9.60 -14.99 24.71
CA ARG A 55 -8.79 -13.93 24.10
C ARG A 55 -9.73 -12.80 23.72
N LEU A 56 -9.52 -11.65 24.35
CA LEU A 56 -10.29 -10.45 24.07
C LEU A 56 -9.52 -9.61 23.06
N VAL A 57 -10.10 -9.46 21.87
CA VAL A 57 -9.53 -8.64 20.79
C VAL A 57 -10.61 -7.73 20.24
N ASP A 58 -10.42 -6.43 20.40
CA ASP A 58 -11.23 -5.41 19.75
C ASP A 58 -10.46 -4.84 18.56
N ALA A 59 -11.16 -4.51 17.47
CA ALA A 59 -10.63 -3.82 16.31
C ALA A 59 -11.05 -2.36 16.36
N TRP A 60 -10.10 -1.44 16.22
CA TRP A 60 -10.37 0.00 16.23
C TRP A 60 -9.75 0.71 15.03
N ARG A 61 -10.55 1.55 14.37
CA ARG A 61 -10.20 2.27 13.15
C ARG A 61 -10.26 3.78 13.42
N PRO A 62 -9.20 4.38 13.97
CA PRO A 62 -9.23 5.77 14.46
C PRO A 62 -9.56 6.79 13.37
N VAL A 63 -9.13 6.53 12.13
CA VAL A 63 -9.29 7.41 10.98
C VAL A 63 -10.43 6.98 10.05
N LEU A 64 -11.37 6.15 10.53
CA LEU A 64 -12.38 5.52 9.67
C LEU A 64 -13.21 6.52 8.85
N HIS A 65 -13.44 7.71 9.41
CA HIS A 65 -14.25 8.77 8.81
C HIS A 65 -13.43 9.82 8.07
N TRP A 66 -12.10 9.69 8.04
CA TRP A 66 -11.25 10.68 7.40
C TRP A 66 -11.32 10.61 5.88
N THR A 67 -11.41 11.77 5.24
CA THR A 67 -11.21 11.91 3.80
C THR A 67 -9.73 11.80 3.44
N GLU A 68 -9.41 11.65 2.15
CA GLU A 68 -8.02 11.66 1.69
C GLU A 68 -7.36 13.02 1.95
N GLU A 69 -8.11 14.12 1.82
CA GLU A 69 -7.66 15.47 2.15
C GLU A 69 -7.23 15.56 3.62
N GLU A 70 -8.07 15.10 4.55
CA GLU A 70 -7.75 15.14 5.99
C GLU A 70 -6.49 14.32 6.32
N VAL A 71 -6.24 13.21 5.61
CA VAL A 71 -5.00 12.44 5.74
C VAL A 71 -3.79 13.26 5.33
N TRP A 72 -3.84 13.91 4.15
CA TRP A 72 -2.73 14.74 3.67
C TRP A 72 -2.52 15.99 4.53
N GLU A 73 -3.59 16.63 5.00
CA GLU A 73 -3.50 17.77 5.91
C GLU A 73 -2.80 17.42 7.23
N VAL A 74 -3.08 16.24 7.81
CA VAL A 74 -2.40 15.79 9.04
C VAL A 74 -0.93 15.44 8.76
N ILE A 75 -0.63 14.81 7.63
CA ILE A 75 0.75 14.53 7.21
C ILE A 75 1.53 15.84 7.06
N GLU A 76 0.96 16.85 6.39
CA GLU A 76 1.55 18.17 6.22
C GLU A 76 1.73 18.89 7.57
N ARG A 77 0.69 18.91 8.42
CA ARG A 77 0.71 19.55 9.74
C ARG A 77 1.83 19.01 10.62
N HIS A 78 2.10 17.71 10.56
CA HIS A 78 3.18 17.07 11.28
C HIS A 78 4.51 17.03 10.51
N ARG A 79 4.56 17.66 9.33
CA ARG A 79 5.73 17.73 8.45
C ARG A 79 6.32 16.36 8.13
N ILE A 80 5.46 15.34 8.02
CA ILE A 80 5.88 13.98 7.68
C ILE A 80 6.13 13.93 6.17
N LEU A 81 7.30 13.46 5.76
CA LEU A 81 7.59 13.26 4.35
C LEU A 81 6.71 12.16 3.76
N ALA A 82 6.20 12.41 2.56
CA ALA A 82 5.44 11.41 1.83
C ALA A 82 6.29 10.14 1.61
N PRO A 83 5.71 8.94 1.78
CA PRO A 83 6.42 7.71 1.46
C PRO A 83 6.92 7.70 0.01
N VAL A 84 8.09 7.09 -0.23
CA VAL A 84 8.75 7.02 -1.55
C VAL A 84 7.78 6.71 -2.71
N PRO A 85 6.87 5.73 -2.65
CA PRO A 85 5.95 5.48 -3.76
C PRO A 85 5.13 6.73 -4.16
N TYR A 86 4.61 7.49 -3.20
CA TYR A 86 3.85 8.70 -3.48
C TYR A 86 4.74 9.80 -4.07
N ARG A 87 5.97 9.95 -3.58
CA ARG A 87 6.98 10.88 -4.14
C ARG A 87 7.26 10.57 -5.61
N LEU A 88 7.28 9.29 -5.98
CA LEU A 88 7.50 8.80 -7.35
C LEU A 88 6.22 8.80 -8.23
N GLY A 89 5.08 9.26 -7.71
CA GLY A 89 3.83 9.37 -8.46
C GLY A 89 2.86 8.20 -8.34
N TRP A 90 3.13 7.20 -7.48
CA TRP A 90 2.18 6.12 -7.21
C TRP A 90 1.10 6.61 -6.27
N SER A 91 -0.16 6.26 -6.56
CA SER A 91 -1.30 6.55 -5.68
C SER A 91 -1.43 5.60 -4.48
N ARG A 92 -0.58 4.58 -4.41
CA ARG A 92 -0.64 3.54 -3.38
C ARG A 92 0.75 3.03 -3.01
N SER A 93 0.96 2.84 -1.72
CA SER A 93 2.16 2.17 -1.20
C SER A 93 1.91 0.66 -1.12
N SER A 94 2.43 -0.10 -2.08
CA SER A 94 2.32 -1.55 -2.16
C SER A 94 3.65 -2.14 -2.63
N CYS A 95 3.70 -3.43 -2.94
CA CYS A 95 4.90 -4.01 -3.58
C CYS A 95 5.15 -3.28 -4.90
N MET A 96 6.41 -3.07 -5.26
CA MET A 96 6.78 -2.36 -6.49
C MET A 96 6.13 -2.96 -7.75
N THR A 97 6.22 -4.27 -7.93
CA THR A 97 5.60 -5.02 -9.04
C THR A 97 4.26 -5.65 -8.64
N CYS A 98 3.42 -4.90 -7.94
CA CYS A 98 2.11 -5.38 -7.50
C CYS A 98 1.25 -5.80 -8.70
N ILE A 99 0.56 -6.94 -8.60
CA ILE A 99 -0.37 -7.42 -9.63
C ILE A 99 -1.55 -6.45 -9.89
N TYR A 100 -1.77 -5.49 -9.00
CA TYR A 100 -2.81 -4.46 -9.12
C TYR A 100 -2.30 -3.14 -9.70
N ASN A 101 -1.03 -3.08 -10.14
CA ASN A 101 -0.49 -1.90 -10.81
C ASN A 101 -1.23 -1.63 -12.11
N SER A 102 -1.44 -0.34 -12.41
CA SER A 102 -2.01 0.09 -13.69
C SER A 102 -1.00 -0.03 -14.84
N GLN A 103 -1.48 0.13 -16.07
CA GLN A 103 -0.64 0.15 -17.28
C GLN A 103 0.47 1.22 -17.18
N ARG A 104 0.13 2.41 -16.67
CA ARG A 104 1.09 3.51 -16.51
C ARG A 104 2.17 3.17 -15.50
N ILE A 105 1.81 2.49 -14.41
CA ILE A 105 2.78 2.02 -13.43
C ILE A 105 3.70 0.95 -14.04
N TRP A 106 3.16 -0.01 -14.80
CA TRP A 106 4.00 -1.00 -15.50
C TRP A 106 4.93 -0.36 -16.54
N SER A 107 4.46 0.64 -17.28
CA SER A 107 5.29 1.46 -18.17
C SER A 107 6.44 2.13 -17.42
N THR A 108 6.14 2.73 -16.26
CA THR A 108 7.13 3.38 -15.41
C THR A 108 8.15 2.36 -14.86
N ILE A 109 7.70 1.19 -14.41
CA ILE A 109 8.59 0.13 -13.93
C ILE A 109 9.50 -0.36 -15.06
N ARG A 110 8.96 -0.59 -16.26
CA ARG A 110 9.76 -1.00 -17.42
C ARG A 110 10.79 0.05 -17.81
N HIS A 111 10.46 1.33 -17.68
CA HIS A 111 11.37 2.42 -18.03
C HIS A 111 12.55 2.54 -17.05
N TYR A 112 12.28 2.57 -15.74
CA TYR A 112 13.31 2.80 -14.72
C TYR A 112 13.95 1.52 -14.17
N TRP A 113 13.26 0.38 -14.23
CA TRP A 113 13.70 -0.91 -13.70
C TRP A 113 13.32 -2.08 -14.64
N PRO A 114 13.84 -2.09 -15.88
CA PRO A 114 13.49 -3.08 -16.90
C PRO A 114 13.75 -4.52 -16.45
N GLU A 115 14.77 -4.76 -15.63
CA GLU A 115 15.12 -6.07 -15.09
C GLU A 115 14.00 -6.63 -14.20
N ARG A 116 13.33 -5.77 -13.43
CA ARG A 116 12.22 -6.17 -12.56
C ARG A 116 10.97 -6.48 -13.38
N ALA A 117 10.67 -5.69 -14.40
CA ALA A 117 9.59 -5.98 -15.32
C ALA A 117 9.82 -7.31 -16.07
N GLY A 118 11.04 -7.53 -16.57
CA GLY A 118 11.43 -8.76 -17.26
C GLY A 118 11.29 -10.01 -16.39
N LYS A 119 11.64 -9.93 -15.10
CA LYS A 119 11.47 -11.04 -14.17
C LYS A 119 10.00 -11.43 -13.98
N ILE A 120 9.09 -10.45 -13.94
CA ILE A 120 7.66 -10.73 -13.86
C ILE A 120 7.15 -11.36 -15.16
N ALA A 121 7.56 -10.85 -16.32
CA ALA A 121 7.20 -11.44 -17.61
C ALA A 121 7.67 -12.91 -17.73
N GLN A 122 8.87 -13.22 -17.22
CA GLN A 122 9.36 -14.60 -17.15
C GLN A 122 8.47 -15.49 -16.27
N TYR A 123 7.98 -14.98 -15.14
CA TYR A 123 7.01 -15.71 -14.32
C TYR A 123 5.69 -15.93 -15.06
N GLU A 124 5.19 -14.94 -15.79
CA GLU A 124 3.96 -15.09 -16.59
C GLU A 124 4.11 -16.18 -17.65
N GLN A 125 5.26 -16.22 -18.35
CA GLN A 125 5.59 -17.28 -19.30
C GLN A 125 5.68 -18.66 -18.63
N THR A 126 6.38 -18.75 -17.50
CA THR A 126 6.60 -20.00 -16.76
C THR A 126 5.29 -20.59 -16.24
N PHE A 127 4.39 -19.73 -15.74
CA PHE A 127 3.12 -20.15 -15.17
C PHE A 127 1.99 -20.25 -16.21
N GLY A 128 2.20 -19.74 -17.43
CA GLY A 128 1.20 -19.72 -18.49
C GLY A 128 0.01 -18.80 -18.19
N VAL A 129 0.17 -17.83 -17.29
CA VAL A 129 -0.87 -16.89 -16.87
C VAL A 129 -0.30 -15.48 -16.72
N THR A 130 -1.08 -14.47 -17.07
CA THR A 130 -0.69 -13.06 -16.93
C THR A 130 -1.42 -12.38 -15.78
N VAL A 131 -0.87 -11.28 -15.27
CA VAL A 131 -1.57 -10.38 -14.34
C VAL A 131 -2.74 -9.69 -15.04
N SER A 132 -2.66 -9.53 -16.37
CA SER A 132 -3.73 -8.97 -17.20
C SER A 132 -4.89 -9.95 -17.41
N ARG A 133 -6.15 -9.51 -17.30
CA ARG A 133 -7.34 -10.31 -17.66
C ARG A 133 -7.43 -10.54 -19.16
N LYS A 134 -6.89 -9.60 -19.95
CA LYS A 134 -6.81 -9.67 -21.41
C LYS A 134 -5.67 -10.57 -21.92
N LYS A 135 -4.95 -11.26 -21.03
CA LYS A 135 -3.81 -12.13 -21.39
C LYS A 135 -2.65 -11.39 -22.06
N ILE A 136 -2.45 -10.13 -21.68
CA ILE A 136 -1.33 -9.28 -22.10
C ILE A 136 -0.25 -9.36 -21.03
N ASP A 137 0.99 -9.64 -21.40
CA ASP A 137 2.10 -9.67 -20.44
C ASP A 137 2.45 -8.26 -19.92
N VAL A 138 3.17 -8.19 -18.81
CA VAL A 138 3.50 -6.91 -18.16
C VAL A 138 4.37 -5.96 -19.00
N ILE A 139 5.15 -6.46 -19.95
CA ILE A 139 5.99 -5.64 -20.82
C ILE A 139 5.10 -4.92 -21.83
N ASP A 140 4.19 -5.66 -22.46
CA ASP A 140 3.24 -5.16 -23.43
C ASP A 140 2.16 -4.28 -22.79
N LEU A 141 1.74 -4.63 -21.57
CA LEU A 141 0.79 -3.84 -20.77
C LEU A 141 1.31 -2.42 -20.51
N GLY A 142 2.63 -2.26 -20.38
CA GLY A 142 3.29 -0.96 -20.24
C GLY A 142 3.59 -0.24 -21.56
N SER A 143 3.53 -0.92 -22.71
CA SER A 143 3.90 -0.33 -24.01
C SER A 143 2.94 0.75 -24.50
N ALA A 144 1.67 0.72 -24.07
CA ALA A 144 0.61 1.57 -24.60
C ALA A 144 0.53 2.97 -23.96
N VAL A 145 1.28 3.23 -22.89
CA VAL A 145 1.17 4.47 -22.09
C VAL A 145 2.56 5.01 -21.75
N ALA A 146 2.74 6.33 -21.78
CA ALA A 146 4.00 6.96 -21.38
C ALA A 146 4.27 6.78 -19.86
N PRO A 147 5.53 6.53 -19.47
CA PRO A 147 5.89 6.39 -18.05
C PRO A 147 5.73 7.72 -17.31
N ILE A 148 5.51 7.65 -16.00
CA ILE A 148 5.60 8.82 -15.12
C ILE A 148 7.01 9.39 -15.22
N GLN A 149 7.13 10.71 -15.43
CA GLN A 149 8.42 11.38 -15.40
C GLN A 149 8.79 11.67 -13.94
N ILE A 150 9.81 10.98 -13.44
CA ILE A 150 10.27 11.11 -12.06
C ILE A 150 11.34 12.21 -12.00
N SER A 151 11.05 13.29 -11.26
CA SER A 151 11.98 14.38 -10.99
C SER A 151 12.67 14.27 -9.62
N ASP A 152 12.09 13.49 -8.69
CA ASP A 152 12.64 13.26 -7.35
C ASP A 152 13.73 12.18 -7.39
N VAL A 153 14.95 12.60 -7.75
CA VAL A 153 16.12 11.72 -7.92
C VAL A 153 16.48 11.03 -6.61
N GLU A 154 16.37 11.72 -5.47
CA GLU A 154 16.68 11.17 -4.15
C GLU A 154 15.75 10.01 -3.79
N ALA A 155 14.44 10.18 -4.03
CA ALA A 155 13.48 9.09 -3.86
C ALA A 155 13.71 7.93 -4.84
N LEU A 156 14.12 8.24 -6.07
CA LEU A 156 14.41 7.23 -7.09
C LEU A 156 15.61 6.36 -6.69
N GLU A 157 16.69 6.99 -6.23
CA GLU A 157 17.90 6.31 -5.74
C GLU A 157 17.59 5.41 -4.54
N GLN A 158 16.72 5.85 -3.63
CA GLN A 158 16.32 5.07 -2.45
C GLN A 158 15.69 3.71 -2.81
N VAL A 159 15.01 3.59 -3.96
CA VAL A 159 14.37 2.32 -4.39
C VAL A 159 15.38 1.19 -4.63
N SER A 160 16.61 1.55 -5.00
CA SER A 160 17.68 0.60 -5.32
C SER A 160 18.51 0.18 -4.10
N ARG A 161 18.23 0.74 -2.91
CA ARG A 161 18.95 0.47 -1.67
C ARG A 161 18.20 -0.53 -0.79
N GLU A 162 18.93 -1.39 -0.10
CA GLU A 162 18.36 -2.25 0.94
C GLU A 162 18.04 -1.45 2.21
N ASP A 163 18.94 -0.54 2.59
CA ASP A 163 18.76 0.35 3.73
C ASP A 163 17.96 1.61 3.36
N TYR A 164 17.04 2.01 4.25
CA TYR A 164 16.30 3.25 4.14
C TYR A 164 17.05 4.41 4.81
N THR A 165 17.44 5.42 4.02
CA THR A 165 18.26 6.56 4.46
C THR A 165 17.58 7.91 4.37
N LEU A 166 16.41 8.00 3.72
CA LEU A 166 15.69 9.27 3.59
C LEU A 166 15.13 9.73 4.95
N PRO A 167 15.03 11.04 5.19
CA PRO A 167 14.41 11.56 6.40
C PRO A 167 12.92 11.18 6.48
N ILE A 168 12.41 11.09 7.72
CA ILE A 168 10.98 10.86 8.00
C ILE A 168 10.21 12.17 8.04
N PHE A 169 10.85 13.25 8.51
CA PHE A 169 10.27 14.59 8.60
C PHE A 169 10.93 15.52 7.60
N VAL A 170 10.16 16.50 7.09
CA VAL A 170 10.70 17.55 6.23
C VAL A 170 11.75 18.34 7.03
N PRO A 171 12.99 18.44 6.54
CA PRO A 171 14.06 19.17 7.22
C PRO A 171 13.64 20.60 7.58
N GLU A 172 14.23 21.13 8.65
CA GLU A 172 13.99 22.50 9.09
C GLU A 172 14.31 23.51 7.96
N GLY A 173 13.48 24.55 7.83
CA GLY A 173 13.61 25.54 6.76
C GLY A 173 13.05 25.12 5.39
N GLN A 174 12.72 23.85 5.17
CA GLN A 174 12.08 23.40 3.92
C GLN A 174 10.55 23.43 4.00
N LYS A 175 9.88 23.66 2.87
CA LYS A 175 8.42 23.57 2.78
C LYS A 175 8.01 22.11 2.56
N TRP A 176 6.93 21.71 3.22
CA TRP A 176 6.28 20.45 2.87
C TRP A 176 5.61 20.62 1.49
N VAL A 177 5.63 19.56 0.68
CA VAL A 177 5.08 19.57 -0.68
C VAL A 177 4.19 18.33 -0.84
N LEU A 178 2.97 18.54 -1.33
CA LEU A 178 2.06 17.47 -1.68
C LEU A 178 2.69 16.60 -2.79
N PRO A 179 2.86 15.29 -2.58
CA PRO A 179 3.55 14.44 -3.55
C PRO A 179 2.70 14.21 -4.80
N GLY A 180 3.33 13.96 -5.94
CA GLY A 180 2.62 13.74 -7.21
C GLY A 180 1.70 12.52 -7.22
N GLY A 181 1.88 11.56 -6.30
CA GLY A 181 1.00 10.42 -6.12
C GLY A 181 -0.26 10.70 -5.28
N ALA A 182 -0.37 11.85 -4.61
CA ALA A 182 -1.57 12.20 -3.86
C ALA A 182 -2.79 12.34 -4.78
N PHE A 183 -3.97 11.91 -4.33
CA PHE A 183 -5.23 11.96 -5.07
C PHE A 183 -5.19 11.22 -6.43
N GLY A 184 -4.24 10.31 -6.61
CA GLY A 184 -4.08 9.57 -7.86
C GLY A 184 -5.22 8.57 -8.07
N ARG A 185 -5.91 8.68 -9.20
CA ARG A 185 -7.07 7.84 -9.57
C ARG A 185 -6.72 6.61 -10.40
N GLU A 186 -5.44 6.22 -10.43
CA GLU A 186 -4.99 5.04 -11.16
C GLU A 186 -5.84 3.82 -10.76
N ALA A 187 -6.64 3.32 -11.72
CA ALA A 187 -7.57 2.23 -11.45
C ALA A 187 -6.77 0.97 -11.11
N CYS A 188 -7.14 0.33 -9.99
CA CYS A 188 -6.52 -0.90 -9.56
C CYS A 188 -7.06 -2.08 -10.37
N GLY A 189 -6.14 -2.86 -10.94
CA GLY A 189 -6.45 -4.13 -11.58
C GLY A 189 -6.19 -4.12 -13.07
N SER A 190 -6.00 -5.33 -13.58
CA SER A 190 -5.99 -5.59 -15.00
C SER A 190 -7.37 -5.36 -15.60
N ASP A 191 -7.50 -4.40 -16.49
CA ASP A 191 -8.66 -4.36 -17.40
C ASP A 191 -8.75 -5.64 -18.24
#